data_AF-A0AAD7FL35-F1
#
_entry.id   AF-A0AAD7FL35-F1
#
_cell.length_a   1.000
_cell.length_b   1.000
_cell.length_c   1.000
_cell.angle_alpha   90.00
_cell.angle_beta   90.00
_cell.angle_gamma   90.00
#
_symmetry.space_group_name_H-M   'P 1'
#
loop_
_entity.id
_entity.type
_entity.pdbx_description
1 polymer ?
#
loop_
_entity_poly.entity_id
_entity_poly.type
_entity_poly.pdbx_seq_one_letter_code
_entity_poly.pdbx_strand_id
1 'polypeptide(L)'
;LIFPLLAGVTACIYPPVSTASEYFAPVVPTPENSLENARKTNATGIMAVPSMILEWQAPEHVAYLKTLNIVTYSGGPLASQVGDSL
;
A
#
# COMPACT_ATOMS: atom_id res chain seq x y z
N LEU A 1 3.42 -0.28 -12.63
CA LEU A 1 3.89 -1.52 -13.30
C LEU A 1 5.36 -1.48 -13.72
N ILE A 2 5.87 -0.35 -14.23
CA ILE A 2 7.25 -0.25 -14.76
C ILE A 2 8.31 -0.55 -13.68
N PHE A 3 8.17 0.01 -12.48
CA PHE A 3 9.17 -0.14 -11.43
C PHE A 3 9.38 -1.60 -10.97
N PRO A 4 8.32 -2.39 -10.64
CA PRO A 4 8.49 -3.80 -10.30
C PRO A 4 9.13 -4.64 -11.41
N LEU A 5 8.74 -4.37 -12.66
CA LEU A 5 9.26 -5.07 -13.83
C LEU A 5 10.76 -4.82 -14.02
N LEU A 6 11.19 -3.56 -13.90
CA LEU A 6 12.61 -3.18 -14.03
C LEU A 6 13.45 -3.67 -12.85
N ALA A 7 12.92 -3.61 -11.63
CA ALA A 7 13.64 -4.00 -10.42
C ALA A 7 13.63 -5.52 -10.16
N GLY A 8 12.88 -6.31 -10.94
CA GLY A 8 12.77 -7.75 -10.74
C GLY A 8 12.11 -8.12 -9.40
N VAL A 9 11.24 -7.25 -8.88
CA VAL A 9 10.57 -7.48 -7.59
C VAL A 9 9.14 -7.95 -7.81
N THR A 10 8.68 -8.85 -6.95
CA THR A 10 7.26 -9.22 -6.90
C THR A 10 6.49 -8.09 -6.26
N ALA A 11 5.46 -7.57 -6.95
CA ALA A 11 4.66 -6.47 -6.45
C ALA A 11 3.17 -6.80 -6.46
N CYS A 12 2.48 -6.29 -5.45
CA CYS A 12 1.03 -6.29 -5.38
C CYS A 12 0.48 -5.33 -6.44
N ILE A 13 -0.39 -5.83 -7.31
CA ILE A 13 -1.06 -5.01 -8.34
C ILE A 13 -2.57 -5.15 -8.18
N TYR A 14 -3.31 -4.08 -8.48
CA TYR A 14 -4.76 -4.16 -8.56
C TYR A 14 -5.19 -4.97 -9.79
N PRO A 15 -6.36 -5.62 -9.75
CA PRO A 15 -6.89 -6.35 -10.89
C PRO A 15 -6.98 -5.48 -12.16
N PRO A 16 -6.77 -6.05 -13.34
CA PRO A 16 -6.93 -5.33 -14.59
C PRO A 16 -8.39 -4.95 -14.79
N VAL A 17 -8.65 -3.66 -15.01
CA VAL A 17 -10.01 -3.13 -15.26
C VAL A 17 -10.34 -3.02 -16.75
N SER A 18 -9.32 -3.04 -17.62
CA SER A 18 -9.46 -2.94 -19.07
C SER A 18 -10.21 -4.12 -19.70
N THR A 19 -10.30 -5.25 -18.99
CA THR A 19 -11.05 -6.42 -19.44
C THR A 19 -12.56 -6.29 -19.25
N ALA A 20 -13.02 -5.33 -18.43
CA ALA A 20 -14.44 -5.10 -18.17
C ALA A 20 -15.04 -4.07 -19.13
N SER A 21 -14.32 -2.98 -19.42
CA SER A 21 -14.67 -2.00 -20.45
C SER A 21 -13.48 -1.06 -20.71
N GLU A 22 -13.41 -0.52 -21.93
CA GLU A 22 -12.37 0.40 -22.39
C GLU A 22 -12.38 1.76 -21.66
N TYR A 23 -13.46 2.08 -20.95
CA TYR A 23 -13.64 3.36 -20.24
C TYR A 23 -13.34 3.28 -18.74
N PHE A 24 -12.95 2.11 -18.20
CA PHE A 24 -12.65 2.00 -16.78
C PHE A 24 -11.27 2.58 -16.45
N ALA A 25 -11.27 3.57 -15.56
CA ALA A 25 -10.05 4.09 -14.98
C ALA A 25 -9.41 3.07 -14.02
N PRO A 26 -8.07 3.01 -13.93
CA PRO A 26 -7.39 2.18 -12.93
C PRO A 26 -7.86 2.49 -11.51
N VAL A 27 -7.86 1.47 -10.65
CA VAL A 27 -8.18 1.64 -9.23
C VAL A 27 -7.21 2.63 -8.60
N VAL A 28 -7.74 3.69 -7.99
CA VAL A 28 -6.95 4.64 -7.22
C VAL A 28 -6.66 4.05 -5.84
N PRO A 29 -5.39 3.96 -5.43
CA PRO A 29 -5.03 3.51 -4.09
C PRO A 29 -5.62 4.44 -3.01
N THR A 30 -6.33 3.86 -2.05
CA THR A 30 -6.79 4.47 -0.80
C THR A 30 -6.11 3.75 0.38
N PRO A 31 -6.10 4.33 1.60
CA PRO A 31 -5.55 3.66 2.77
C PRO A 31 -6.13 2.25 2.98
N GLU A 32 -7.45 2.10 2.86
CA GLU A 32 -8.17 0.85 3.14
C GLU A 32 -7.93 -0.19 2.05
N ASN A 33 -8.14 0.19 0.78
CA ASN A 33 -8.02 -0.76 -0.33
C ASN A 33 -6.56 -1.22 -0.54
N SER A 34 -5.58 -0.42 -0.12
CA SER A 34 -4.17 -0.76 -0.19
C SER A 34 -3.81 -1.83 0.83
N LEU A 35 -4.30 -1.72 2.07
CA LEU A 35 -4.12 -2.77 3.08
C LEU A 35 -4.89 -4.03 2.72
N GLU A 36 -6.13 -3.90 2.22
CA GLU A 36 -6.93 -5.04 1.77
C GLU A 36 -6.23 -5.80 0.63
N ASN A 37 -5.74 -5.07 -0.38
CA ASN A 37 -5.03 -5.68 -1.50
C ASN A 37 -3.73 -6.35 -1.03
N ALA A 38 -2.96 -5.69 -0.16
CA ALA A 38 -1.76 -6.25 0.44
C ALA A 38 -2.05 -7.59 1.14
N ARG A 39 -3.13 -7.67 1.92
CA ARG A 39 -3.56 -8.91 2.59
C ARG A 39 -3.89 -10.01 1.59
N LYS A 40 -4.72 -9.70 0.59
CA LYS A 40 -5.15 -10.66 -0.45
C LYS A 40 -3.97 -11.25 -1.23
N THR A 41 -2.92 -10.46 -1.42
CA THR A 41 -1.71 -10.88 -2.13
C THR A 41 -0.61 -11.45 -1.23
N ASN A 42 -0.84 -11.53 0.08
CA ASN A 42 0.19 -11.92 1.07
C ASN A 42 1.47 -11.09 0.94
N ALA A 43 1.32 -9.77 0.81
CA ALA A 43 2.45 -8.86 0.74
C ALA A 43 3.30 -8.99 2.01
N THR A 44 4.63 -9.02 1.87
CA THR A 44 5.56 -9.03 3.01
C THR A 44 6.04 -7.62 3.37
N GLY A 45 5.69 -6.62 2.57
CA GLY A 45 6.06 -5.24 2.80
C GLY A 45 5.13 -4.30 2.05
N ILE A 46 5.06 -3.06 2.53
CA ILE A 46 4.22 -2.01 1.93
C ILE A 46 4.98 -0.68 1.85
N MET A 47 4.77 0.03 0.75
CA MET A 47 5.25 1.39 0.55
C MET A 47 4.05 2.29 0.31
N ALA A 48 3.97 3.41 1.02
CA ALA A 48 2.84 4.32 0.95
C ALA A 48 3.28 5.79 0.96
N VAL A 49 2.35 6.68 0.63
CA VAL A 49 2.54 8.11 0.86
C VAL A 49 2.27 8.44 2.34
N PRO A 50 2.90 9.49 2.91
CA PRO A 50 2.71 9.84 4.32
C PRO A 50 1.25 9.99 4.74
N SER A 51 0.37 10.49 3.85
CA SER A 51 -1.07 10.65 4.16
C SER A 51 -1.78 9.33 4.45
N MET A 52 -1.41 8.24 3.77
CA MET A 52 -1.99 6.91 4.07
C MET A 52 -1.51 6.39 5.42
N ILE A 53 -0.26 6.69 5.78
CA ILE A 53 0.30 6.27 7.06
C ILE A 53 -0.37 6.98 8.23
N LEU A 54 -0.75 8.25 8.07
CA LEU A 54 -1.58 8.96 9.05
C LEU A 54 -2.93 8.27 9.30
N GLU A 55 -3.56 7.73 8.26
CA GLU A 55 -4.85 7.03 8.37
C GLU A 55 -4.69 5.64 9.02
N TRP A 56 -3.51 5.04 8.95
CA TRP A 56 -3.24 3.69 9.48
C TRP A 56 -2.92 3.63 10.98
N GLN A 57 -3.15 4.71 11.73
CA GLN A 57 -2.95 4.75 13.18
C GLN A 57 -4.01 3.94 13.96
N ALA A 58 -5.10 3.55 13.31
CA ALA A 58 -6.14 2.72 13.94
C ALA A 58 -5.58 1.35 14.37
N PRO A 59 -5.92 0.82 15.57
CA PRO A 59 -5.34 -0.41 16.11
C PRO A 59 -5.41 -1.62 15.18
N GLU A 60 -6.48 -1.76 14.41
CA GLU A 60 -6.68 -2.84 13.44
C GLU A 60 -5.75 -2.77 12.23
N HIS A 61 -5.34 -1.56 11.84
CA HIS A 61 -4.39 -1.32 10.76
C HIS A 61 -2.98 -1.57 11.26
N VAL A 62 -2.63 -1.01 12.43
CA VAL A 62 -1.38 -1.25 13.15
C VAL A 62 -1.13 -2.74 13.37
N ALA A 63 -2.14 -3.48 13.84
CA ALA A 63 -2.03 -4.92 14.07
C ALA A 63 -1.61 -5.70 12.82
N TYR A 64 -2.04 -5.27 11.63
CA TYR A 64 -1.60 -5.87 10.38
C TYR A 64 -0.25 -5.37 9.90
N LEU A 65 0.01 -4.06 10.01
CA LEU A 65 1.30 -3.48 9.62
C LEU A 65 2.46 -4.16 10.37
N LYS A 66 2.26 -4.54 11.64
CA LYS A 66 3.21 -5.32 12.44
C LYS A 66 3.50 -6.73 11.93
N THR A 67 2.66 -7.28 11.07
CA THR A 67 2.90 -8.59 10.42
C THR A 67 3.81 -8.49 9.21
N LEU A 68 4.03 -7.28 8.69
CA LEU A 68 4.88 -7.04 7.53
C LEU A 68 6.35 -6.94 7.96
N ASN A 69 7.25 -7.36 7.08
CA ASN A 69 8.69 -7.22 7.31
C ASN A 69 9.14 -5.76 7.23
N ILE A 70 8.42 -4.95 6.45
CA ILE A 70 8.77 -3.55 6.24
C ILE A 70 7.56 -2.68 5.88
N VAL A 71 7.48 -1.51 6.51
CA VAL A 71 6.56 -0.43 6.16
C VAL A 71 7.42 0.78 5.81
N THR A 72 7.33 1.25 4.57
CA THR A 72 8.14 2.36 4.06
C THR A 72 7.27 3.48 3.51
N TYR A 73 7.83 4.68 3.42
CA TYR A 73 7.12 5.82 2.84
C TYR A 73 7.98 6.66 1.91
N SER A 74 7.31 7.34 0.98
CA SER A 74 7.93 8.27 0.04
C SER A 74 6.94 9.35 -0.41
N GLY A 75 7.44 10.45 -0.96
CA GLY A 75 6.64 11.57 -1.46
C GLY A 75 6.48 12.75 -0.50
N GLY A 76 7.04 12.68 0.71
CA GLY A 76 7.03 13.79 1.67
C GLY A 76 7.57 13.39 3.05
N PRO A 77 7.72 14.35 3.98
CA PRO A 77 8.09 14.05 5.36
C PRO A 77 6.94 13.36 6.11
N LEU A 78 7.29 12.53 7.09
CA LEU A 78 6.37 11.93 8.05
C LEU A 78 6.75 12.43 9.45
N ALA A 79 5.76 12.85 10.24
CA ALA A 79 6.00 13.25 11.62
C ALA A 79 6.42 12.02 12.44
N SER A 80 7.49 12.14 13.25
CA SER A 80 8.03 11.03 14.04
C SER A 80 6.97 10.38 14.94
N GLN A 81 6.11 11.18 15.57
CA GLN A 81 5.01 10.68 16.41
C GLN A 81 4.05 9.74 15.66
N VAL A 82 3.79 10.00 14.37
CA VAL A 82 2.95 9.11 13.54
C VAL A 82 3.69 7.81 13.28
N GLY A 83 4.97 7.88 12.91
CA GLY A 83 5.80 6.69 12.71
C GLY A 83 5.92 5.82 13.96
N ASP A 84 6.12 6.43 15.12
CA ASP A 84 6.27 5.75 16.41
C ASP A 84 4.99 5.05 16.90
N SER A 85 3.82 5.44 16.35
CA SER A 85 2.52 4.85 16.72
C SER A 85 2.19 3.54 16.01
N LEU A 86 3.00 3.12 15.03
CA LEU A 86 2.77 1.97 14.15
C LEU A 86 3.45 0.68 14.64
#